data_AF-A0A6C0TLQ5-F1
#
_entry.id   AF-A0A6C0TLQ5-F1
#
_cell.length_a   1.000
_cell.length_b   1.000
_cell.length_c   1.000
_cell.angle_alpha   90.00
_cell.angle_beta   90.00
_cell.angle_gamma   90.00
#
_symmetry.space_group_name_H-M   'P 1'
#
loop_
_entity.id
_entity.type
_entity.pdbx_description
1 polymer ?
#
loop_
_entity_poly.entity_id
_entity_poly.type
_entity_poly.pdbx_seq_one_letter_code
_entity_poly.pdbx_strand_id
1 'polypeptide(L)'
;MEPNENLWIAVLISLALGIVIGVVIARLTKGVGGSGGTGTQAQLEGLQLRFEEYQQEVASHFNTTASLVSKLNRSHQEMQAHLTQGAVNLAPDEMTRQRLLAALEDDSDPIHTSRRERLEPVFDSFEPPRDYAPKMEDSPGTLSEEYGVKHKR
;
A
#
# COMPACT_ATOMS: atom_id res chain seq x y z
N MET A 1 -7.62 73.58 -9.36
CA MET A 1 -7.84 72.31 -8.64
C MET A 1 -6.48 71.74 -8.30
N GLU A 2 -6.14 71.77 -7.01
CA GLU A 2 -4.87 71.25 -6.54
C GLU A 2 -4.82 69.72 -6.76
N PRO A 3 -3.69 69.16 -7.23
CA PRO A 3 -3.58 67.74 -7.59
C PRO A 3 -3.74 66.77 -6.39
N ASN A 4 -3.61 67.28 -5.16
CA ASN A 4 -3.75 66.53 -3.91
C ASN A 4 -5.22 66.23 -3.52
N GLU A 5 -6.18 67.10 -3.85
CA GLU A 5 -7.61 66.86 -3.59
C GLU A 5 -8.16 65.71 -4.45
N ASN A 6 -7.69 65.59 -5.69
CA ASN A 6 -8.16 64.56 -6.63
C ASN A 6 -7.61 63.16 -6.30
N LEU A 7 -6.45 63.08 -5.64
CA LEU A 7 -5.82 61.81 -5.27
C LEU A 7 -6.64 61.02 -4.25
N TRP A 8 -7.17 61.68 -3.22
CA TRP A 8 -8.01 61.02 -2.21
C TRP A 8 -9.33 60.50 -2.80
N ILE A 9 -9.91 61.24 -3.75
CA ILE A 9 -11.12 60.84 -4.46
C ILE A 9 -10.85 59.61 -5.34
N ALA A 10 -9.73 59.59 -6.08
CA ALA A 10 -9.34 58.44 -6.89
C ALA A 10 -9.10 57.18 -6.03
N VAL A 11 -8.49 57.33 -4.85
CA VAL A 11 -8.29 56.22 -3.90
C VAL A 11 -9.63 55.68 -3.42
N LEU A 12 -10.56 56.55 -3.02
CA LEU A 12 -11.91 56.15 -2.57
C LEU A 12 -12.69 55.41 -3.66
N ILE A 13 -12.63 55.90 -4.90
CA ILE A 13 -13.29 55.24 -6.04
C ILE A 13 -12.69 53.86 -6.30
N SER A 14 -11.35 53.75 -6.29
CA SER A 14 -10.68 52.46 -6.51
C SER A 14 -11.00 51.43 -5.42
N LEU A 15 -11.10 51.87 -4.15
CA LEU A 15 -11.50 51.03 -3.03
C LEU A 15 -12.94 50.54 -3.20
N ALA A 16 -13.86 51.45 -3.54
CA ALA A 16 -15.26 51.09 -3.76
C ALA A 16 -15.39 50.08 -4.91
N LEU A 17 -14.66 50.30 -6.01
CA LEU A 17 -14.66 49.39 -7.14
C LEU A 17 -14.07 48.01 -6.77
N GLY A 18 -12.98 47.99 -6.01
CA GLY A 18 -12.36 46.76 -5.51
C GLY A 18 -13.28 45.98 -4.57
N ILE A 19 -14.03 46.65 -3.70
CA ILE A 19 -15.03 46.00 -2.83
C ILE A 19 -16.15 45.40 -3.66
N VAL A 20 -16.69 46.13 -4.64
CA VAL A 20 -17.76 45.62 -5.51
C VAL A 20 -17.29 44.38 -6.27
N ILE A 21 -16.11 44.43 -6.90
CA ILE A 21 -15.54 43.30 -7.63
C ILE A 21 -15.26 42.13 -6.67
N GLY A 22 -14.68 42.41 -5.51
CA GLY A 22 -14.39 41.41 -4.48
C GLY A 22 -15.65 40.71 -3.98
N VAL A 23 -16.74 41.45 -3.75
CA VAL A 23 -18.04 40.89 -3.34
C VAL A 23 -18.65 40.05 -4.46
N VAL A 24 -18.57 40.49 -5.72
CA VAL A 24 -19.07 39.73 -6.86
C VAL A 24 -18.33 38.40 -7.00
N ILE A 25 -16.98 38.41 -6.96
CA ILE A 25 -16.17 37.19 -7.01
C ILE A 25 -16.47 36.28 -5.82
N ALA A 26 -16.56 36.83 -4.59
CA ALA A 26 -16.89 36.04 -3.40
C ALA A 26 -18.30 35.43 -3.44
N ARG A 27 -19.27 36.11 -4.09
CA ARG A 27 -20.62 35.59 -4.31
C ARG A 27 -20.63 34.49 -5.38
N LEU A 28 -19.83 34.62 -6.44
CA LEU A 28 -19.66 33.59 -7.48
C LEU A 28 -18.98 32.33 -6.91
N THR A 29 -17.93 32.47 -6.11
CA THR A 29 -17.27 31.31 -5.48
C THR A 29 -18.14 30.63 -4.42
N LYS A 30 -18.89 31.40 -3.62
CA LYS A 30 -19.89 30.84 -2.69
C LYS A 30 -21.08 30.17 -3.40
N GLY A 31 -21.46 30.63 -4.59
CA GLY A 31 -22.52 30.01 -5.40
C GLY A 31 -22.11 28.68 -6.04
N VAL A 32 -20.81 28.49 -6.31
CA VAL A 32 -20.25 27.23 -6.83
C VAL A 32 -19.86 26.26 -5.69
N GLY A 33 -19.52 26.79 -4.50
CA GLY A 33 -19.10 26.01 -3.32
C GLY A 33 -20.10 25.99 -2.16
N GLY A 34 -21.40 26.16 -2.45
CA GLY A 34 -22.48 26.26 -1.46
C GLY A 34 -22.80 24.96 -0.71
N SER A 35 -21.84 24.37 0.01
CA SER A 35 -22.05 23.29 1.01
C SER A 35 -20.81 23.01 1.90
N GLY A 36 -19.82 23.92 1.95
CA GLY A 36 -18.48 23.64 2.50
C GLY A 36 -18.31 23.46 4.02
N GLY A 37 -19.39 23.41 4.81
CA GLY A 37 -19.32 23.16 6.26
C GLY A 37 -19.72 21.74 6.67
N THR A 38 -20.67 21.15 5.96
CA THR A 38 -21.23 19.82 6.29
C THR A 38 -20.66 18.71 5.40
N GLY A 39 -20.27 19.05 4.17
CA GLY A 39 -19.70 18.09 3.23
C GLY A 39 -18.34 17.53 3.66
N THR A 40 -17.48 18.34 4.27
CA THR A 40 -16.14 17.89 4.71
C THR A 40 -16.23 16.95 5.91
N GLN A 41 -17.13 17.23 6.86
CA GLN A 41 -17.35 16.37 8.03
C GLN A 41 -18.06 15.06 7.65
N ALA A 42 -19.07 15.11 6.77
CA ALA A 42 -19.72 13.91 6.25
C ALA A 42 -18.77 13.02 5.43
N GLN A 43 -17.81 13.62 4.72
CA GLN A 43 -16.75 12.87 4.03
C GLN A 43 -15.81 12.18 5.02
N LEU A 44 -15.44 12.85 6.11
CA LEU A 44 -14.60 12.26 7.16
C LEU A 44 -15.28 11.09 7.88
N GLU A 45 -16.56 11.22 8.24
CA GLU A 45 -17.36 10.13 8.81
C GLU A 45 -17.47 8.95 7.83
N GLY A 46 -17.73 9.23 6.54
CA GLY A 46 -17.78 8.19 5.51
C GLY A 46 -16.46 7.44 5.33
N LEU A 47 -15.32 8.12 5.41
CA LEU A 47 -13.99 7.49 5.31
C LEU A 47 -13.67 6.65 6.55
N GLN A 48 -14.01 7.11 7.75
CA GLN A 48 -13.81 6.34 9.00
C GLN A 48 -14.62 5.05 8.99
N LEU A 49 -15.90 5.11 8.59
CA LEU A 49 -16.76 3.94 8.53
C LEU A 49 -16.18 2.86 7.60
N ARG A 50 -15.66 3.29 6.44
CA ARG A 50 -15.00 2.41 5.46
C ARG A 50 -13.70 1.83 6.00
N PHE A 51 -12.97 2.58 6.82
CA PHE A 51 -11.73 2.11 7.41
C PHE A 51 -11.98 1.05 8.48
N GLU A 52 -13.02 1.20 9.32
CA GLU A 52 -13.45 0.17 10.27
C GLU A 52 -13.94 -1.09 9.56
N GLU A 53 -14.75 -0.94 8.50
CA GLU A 53 -15.22 -2.06 7.67
C GLU A 53 -14.04 -2.84 7.05
N TYR A 54 -13.05 -2.13 6.49
CA TYR A 54 -11.84 -2.73 5.94
C TYR A 54 -10.99 -3.44 7.00
N GLN A 55 -10.79 -2.81 8.18
CA GLN A 55 -10.06 -3.45 9.27
C GLN A 55 -10.73 -4.75 9.74
N GLN A 56 -12.06 -4.74 9.83
CA GLN A 56 -12.83 -5.93 10.20
C GLN A 56 -12.73 -7.03 9.14
N GLU A 57 -12.79 -6.68 7.85
CA GLU A 57 -12.63 -7.61 6.74
C GLU A 57 -11.23 -8.24 6.73
N VAL A 58 -10.18 -7.43 6.88
CA VAL A 58 -8.79 -7.91 6.93
C VAL A 58 -8.57 -8.83 8.14
N ALA A 59 -9.06 -8.43 9.32
CA ALA A 59 -8.96 -9.26 10.53
C ALA A 59 -9.68 -10.61 10.35
N SER A 60 -10.86 -10.60 9.73
CA SER A 60 -11.60 -11.82 9.39
C SER A 60 -10.83 -12.70 8.40
N HIS A 61 -10.22 -12.10 7.37
CA HIS A 61 -9.44 -12.83 6.37
C HIS A 61 -8.18 -13.46 6.97
N PHE A 62 -7.47 -12.74 7.85
CA PHE A 62 -6.33 -13.28 8.59
C PHE A 62 -6.73 -14.40 9.56
N ASN A 63 -7.85 -14.26 10.27
CA ASN A 63 -8.34 -15.32 11.16
C ASN A 63 -8.71 -16.58 10.35
N THR A 64 -9.41 -16.39 9.23
CA THR A 64 -9.76 -17.50 8.32
C THR A 64 -8.50 -18.16 7.77
N THR A 65 -7.50 -17.36 7.37
CA THR A 65 -6.21 -17.86 6.86
C THR A 65 -5.44 -18.61 7.93
N ALA A 66 -5.36 -18.10 9.17
CA ALA A 66 -4.74 -18.79 10.30
C ALA A 66 -5.41 -20.14 10.58
N SER A 67 -6.74 -20.21 10.47
CA SER A 67 -7.49 -21.47 10.60
C SER A 67 -7.16 -22.46 9.49
N LEU A 68 -6.99 -21.99 8.25
CA LEU A 68 -6.60 -22.82 7.10
C LEU A 68 -5.16 -23.33 7.23
N VAL A 69 -4.22 -22.45 7.61
CA VAL A 69 -2.82 -22.80 7.85
C VAL A 69 -2.71 -23.84 8.97
N SER A 70 -3.49 -23.68 10.05
CA SER A 70 -3.57 -24.67 11.13
C SER A 70 -4.05 -26.04 10.63
N LYS A 71 -5.12 -26.07 9.83
CA LYS A 71 -5.61 -27.30 9.19
C LYS A 71 -4.57 -27.94 8.26
N LEU A 72 -3.85 -27.12 7.48
CA LEU A 72 -2.79 -27.59 6.59
C LEU A 72 -1.63 -28.21 7.39
N ASN A 73 -1.17 -27.53 8.44
CA ASN A 73 -0.10 -28.03 9.30
C ASN A 73 -0.49 -29.37 9.95
N ARG A 74 -1.72 -29.46 10.46
CA ARG A 74 -2.26 -30.72 10.98
C ARG A 74 -2.28 -31.84 9.93
N SER A 75 -2.73 -31.52 8.71
CA SER A 75 -2.72 -32.49 7.60
C SER A 75 -1.31 -32.93 7.22
N HIS A 76 -0.32 -32.04 7.30
CA HIS A 76 1.09 -32.35 7.05
C HIS A 76 1.62 -33.33 8.11
N GLN A 77 1.35 -33.07 9.39
CA GLN A 77 1.72 -33.96 10.49
C GLN A 77 1.06 -35.33 10.38
N GLU A 78 -0.23 -35.38 10.03
CA GLU A 78 -0.96 -36.64 9.84
C GLU A 78 -0.40 -37.46 8.67
N MET A 79 -0.04 -36.81 7.55
CA MET A 79 0.59 -37.47 6.41
C MET A 79 1.96 -38.04 6.80
N GLN A 80 2.77 -37.25 7.49
CA GLN A 80 4.10 -37.67 7.93
C GLN A 80 4.02 -38.86 8.91
N ALA A 81 3.10 -38.80 9.87
CA ALA A 81 2.84 -39.91 10.77
C ALA A 81 2.44 -41.19 10.00
N HIS A 82 1.58 -41.04 8.98
CA HIS A 82 1.19 -42.15 8.12
C HIS A 82 2.36 -42.72 7.31
N LEU A 83 3.26 -41.87 6.82
CA LEU A 83 4.47 -42.30 6.10
C LEU A 83 5.44 -43.04 7.03
N THR A 84 5.66 -42.56 8.25
CA THR A 84 6.47 -43.28 9.24
C THR A 84 5.87 -44.63 9.60
N GLN A 85 4.55 -44.70 9.79
CA GLN A 85 3.84 -45.95 10.06
C GLN A 85 3.88 -46.91 8.86
N GLY A 86 3.76 -46.39 7.64
CA GLY A 86 3.91 -47.13 6.39
C GLY A 86 5.32 -47.68 6.22
N ALA A 87 6.35 -46.86 6.46
CA ALA A 87 7.75 -47.28 6.44
C ALA A 87 8.03 -48.40 7.44
N VAL A 88 7.44 -48.33 8.63
CA VAL A 88 7.53 -49.39 9.64
C VAL A 88 6.83 -50.66 9.17
N ASN A 89 5.65 -50.59 8.58
CA ASN A 89 4.88 -51.79 8.20
C ASN A 89 5.37 -52.45 6.91
N LEU A 90 5.90 -51.67 5.96
CA LEU A 90 6.33 -52.17 4.64
C LEU A 90 7.82 -52.50 4.55
N ALA A 91 8.65 -52.14 5.55
CA ALA A 91 10.06 -52.50 5.58
C ALA A 91 10.25 -53.86 6.29
N PRO A 92 10.53 -54.96 5.56
CA PRO A 92 10.74 -56.28 6.15
C PRO A 92 12.09 -56.43 6.87
N ASP A 93 13.02 -55.52 6.63
CA ASP A 93 14.39 -55.55 7.14
C ASP A 93 14.69 -54.29 7.98
N GLU A 94 15.33 -54.48 9.14
CA GLU A 94 15.56 -53.42 10.15
C GLU A 94 16.50 -52.31 9.64
N MET A 95 17.47 -52.66 8.79
CA MET A 95 18.38 -51.68 8.17
C MET A 95 17.63 -50.83 7.14
N THR A 96 16.67 -51.43 6.42
CA THR A 96 15.84 -50.71 5.44
C THR A 96 14.84 -49.79 6.13
N ARG A 97 14.27 -50.23 7.27
CA ARG A 97 13.41 -49.40 8.13
C ARG A 97 14.14 -48.17 8.65
N GLN A 98 15.35 -48.33 9.22
CA GLN A 98 16.13 -47.21 9.75
C GLN A 98 16.51 -46.19 8.67
N ARG A 99 16.83 -46.65 7.45
CA ARG A 99 17.11 -45.75 6.32
C ARG A 99 15.88 -44.96 5.86
N LEU A 100 14.71 -45.60 5.80
CA LEU A 100 13.46 -44.93 5.45
C LEU A 100 13.06 -43.90 6.51
N LEU A 101 13.16 -44.24 7.80
CA LEU A 101 12.90 -43.31 8.89
C LEU A 101 13.87 -42.12 8.87
N ALA A 102 15.17 -42.36 8.66
CA ALA A 102 16.16 -41.29 8.53
C ALA A 102 15.90 -40.37 7.32
N ALA A 103 15.44 -40.92 6.19
CA ALA A 103 15.07 -40.13 5.01
C ALA A 103 13.80 -39.28 5.23
N LEU A 104 12.85 -39.77 6.04
CA LEU A 104 11.66 -39.01 6.44
C LEU A 104 11.97 -37.93 7.48
N GLU A 105 12.99 -38.13 8.30
CA GLU A 105 13.43 -37.16 9.31
C GLU A 105 14.21 -36.00 8.68
N ASP A 106 14.99 -36.25 7.63
CA ASP A 106 15.70 -35.22 6.85
C ASP A 106 14.71 -34.25 6.15
N ASP A 107 13.58 -34.74 5.65
CA ASP A 107 12.53 -33.91 5.01
C ASP A 107 11.64 -33.17 6.04
N SER A 108 11.78 -33.50 7.32
CA SER A 108 11.00 -32.92 8.42
C SER A 108 11.66 -31.73 9.10
N ASP A 109 12.95 -31.50 8.82
CA ASP A 109 13.61 -30.27 9.22
C ASP A 109 13.12 -29.12 8.32
N PRO A 110 12.44 -28.08 8.85
CA PRO A 110 11.99 -26.94 8.05
C PRO A 110 13.16 -26.07 7.51
N ILE A 111 14.39 -26.58 7.50
CA ILE A 111 15.65 -25.84 7.27
C ILE A 111 16.41 -26.36 6.03
N HIS A 112 15.83 -27.16 5.14
CA HIS A 112 16.44 -27.38 3.80
C HIS A 112 16.19 -26.26 2.79
N THR A 113 15.59 -25.14 3.22
CA THR A 113 15.75 -23.85 2.53
C THR A 113 17.16 -23.24 2.69
N SER A 114 18.06 -23.89 3.44
CA SER A 114 19.42 -23.42 3.74
C SER A 114 20.54 -23.94 2.82
N ARG A 115 20.21 -24.58 1.70
CA ARG A 115 21.09 -24.58 0.52
C ARG A 115 20.60 -23.61 -0.56
N ARG A 116 20.02 -22.48 -0.14
CA ARG A 116 20.34 -21.24 -0.84
C ARG A 116 21.81 -20.99 -0.58
N GLU A 117 22.58 -20.76 -1.64
CA GLU A 117 23.82 -20.00 -1.53
C GLU A 117 23.63 -18.90 -0.49
N ARG A 118 24.64 -18.67 0.34
CA ARG A 118 24.69 -17.53 1.25
C ARG A 118 24.59 -16.25 0.42
N LEU A 119 23.38 -15.89 0.02
CA LEU A 119 23.01 -14.59 -0.47
C LEU A 119 23.22 -13.70 0.75
N GLU A 120 24.22 -12.84 0.64
CA GLU A 120 24.40 -11.64 1.45
C GLU A 120 23.03 -11.08 1.84
N PRO A 121 22.84 -10.59 3.08
CA PRO A 121 21.53 -10.12 3.54
C PRO A 121 20.99 -9.02 2.62
N VAL A 122 20.07 -9.39 1.72
CA VAL A 122 19.25 -8.52 0.86
C VAL A 122 18.21 -7.75 1.71
N PHE A 123 18.50 -7.53 2.99
CA PHE A 123 17.65 -6.73 3.88
C PHE A 123 18.04 -5.25 3.86
N ASP A 124 19.23 -4.90 3.35
CA ASP A 124 19.62 -3.51 3.09
C ASP A 124 19.08 -2.97 1.75
N SER A 125 18.44 -3.82 0.93
CA SER A 125 17.88 -3.42 -0.37
C SER A 125 16.37 -3.60 -0.47
N PHE A 126 15.64 -3.50 0.66
CA PHE A 126 14.23 -3.11 0.62
C PHE A 126 14.13 -1.63 0.26
N GLU A 127 14.64 -1.26 -0.92
CA GLU A 127 14.33 0.04 -1.50
C GLU A 127 12.86 -0.04 -1.93
N PRO A 128 11.98 0.81 -1.39
CA PRO A 128 10.59 0.84 -1.82
C PRO A 128 10.53 1.03 -3.34
N PRO A 129 9.49 0.51 -4.02
CA PRO A 129 9.36 0.67 -5.46
C PRO A 129 9.57 2.13 -5.84
N ARG A 130 10.56 2.39 -6.69
CA ARG A 130 10.95 3.75 -7.10
C ARG A 130 9.84 4.51 -7.82
N ASP A 131 8.76 3.80 -8.18
CA ASP A 131 7.54 4.33 -8.78
C ASP A 131 6.76 5.31 -7.89
N TYR A 132 7.03 5.36 -6.57
CA TYR A 132 6.40 6.30 -5.64
C TYR A 132 7.29 7.49 -5.24
N ALA A 133 8.54 7.56 -5.72
CA ALA A 133 9.43 8.64 -5.33
C ALA A 133 8.93 10.00 -5.90
N PRO A 134 8.91 11.07 -5.09
CA PRO A 134 8.55 12.40 -5.58
C PRO A 134 9.54 12.81 -6.67
N LYS A 135 8.99 13.24 -7.80
CA LYS A 135 9.75 13.53 -9.00
C LYS A 135 10.57 14.80 -8.83
N MET A 136 11.83 14.77 -9.26
CA MET A 136 12.64 15.98 -9.35
C MET A 136 12.01 16.94 -10.39
N GLU A 137 12.04 18.25 -10.12
CA GLU A 137 11.34 19.28 -10.92
C GLU A 137 11.67 19.24 -12.42
N ASP A 138 12.83 18.70 -12.80
CA ASP A 138 13.36 18.72 -14.17
C ASP A 138 13.34 17.35 -14.88
N SER A 139 12.63 16.35 -14.33
CA SER A 139 12.51 15.04 -14.98
C SER A 139 11.17 14.90 -15.71
N PRO A 140 11.12 14.34 -16.94
CA PRO A 140 9.88 14.04 -17.66
C PRO A 140 9.12 12.87 -17.02
N GLY A 141 7.78 12.95 -17.05
CA GLY A 141 6.84 12.00 -16.40
C GLY A 141 6.95 10.59 -16.93
N THR A 142 6.65 9.58 -16.12
CA THR A 142 6.47 8.20 -16.64
C THR A 142 5.33 8.11 -17.67
N LEU A 143 4.47 9.14 -17.71
CA LEU A 143 3.39 9.34 -18.68
C LEU A 143 3.63 10.51 -19.65
N SER A 144 4.80 11.16 -19.65
CA SER A 144 5.06 12.23 -20.61
C SER A 144 5.40 11.65 -21.99
N GLU A 145 4.94 12.29 -23.05
CA GLU A 145 5.13 11.86 -24.44
C GLU A 145 6.60 11.77 -24.87
N GLU A 146 7.48 12.43 -24.15
CA GLU A 146 8.93 12.44 -24.33
C GLU A 146 9.67 11.32 -23.55
N TYR A 147 8.96 10.54 -22.72
CA TYR A 147 9.56 9.49 -21.90
C TYR A 147 10.14 8.37 -22.78
N GLY A 148 11.46 8.19 -22.70
CA GLY A 148 12.18 7.17 -23.49
C GLY A 148 12.52 7.57 -24.92
N VAL A 149 12.19 8.78 -25.36
CA VAL A 149 12.44 9.21 -26.75
C VAL A 149 13.79 9.93 -26.85
N LYS A 150 14.83 9.23 -27.30
CA LYS A 150 16.14 9.85 -27.57
C LYS A 150 16.12 10.50 -28.96
N HIS A 151 16.03 11.83 -29.01
CA HIS A 151 16.23 12.57 -30.26
C HIS A 151 17.69 12.46 -30.70
N LYS A 152 17.93 11.62 -31.71
CA LYS A 152 19.22 11.51 -32.38
C LYS A 152 19.35 12.68 -33.35
N ARG A 153 20.31 13.57 -33.09
CA ARG A 153 20.76 14.59 -34.06
C ARG A 153 21.49 13.93 -35.23
#